data_AF-A0A0D3GAG6-F1
#
_entry.id   AF-A0A0D3GAG6-F1
#
_cell.length_a   1.000
_cell.length_b   1.000
_cell.length_c   1.000
_cell.angle_alpha   90.00
_cell.angle_beta   90.00
_cell.angle_gamma   90.00
#
_symmetry.space_group_name_H-M   'P 1'
#
loop_
_entity.id
_entity.type
_entity.pdbx_description
1 polymer ?
#
loop_
_entity_poly.entity_id
_entity_poly.type
_entity_poly.pdbx_seq_one_letter_code
_entity_poly.pdbx_strand_id
1 'polypeptide(L)'
;MNPVVPNCDNCGHEKCMRPVIAAEKERINWLFLLLGKTLGLRMLDQLKYFCAHTNRHRTGAKDRVLFSTYEELCNQLAPGLITCHDQSRMR
;
A
#
# COMPACT_ATOMS: atom_id res chain seq x y z
N MET A 1 7.15 -4.26 -4.65
CA MET A 1 6.29 -4.98 -3.69
C MET A 1 5.36 -5.91 -4.45
N ASN A 2 5.48 -7.22 -4.24
CA ASN A 2 4.68 -8.22 -4.94
C ASN A 2 3.43 -8.56 -4.09
N PRO A 3 2.22 -8.36 -4.60
CA PRO A 3 1.01 -8.63 -3.83
C PRO A 3 0.84 -10.13 -3.59
N VAL A 4 0.39 -10.50 -2.39
CA VAL A 4 -0.01 -11.88 -2.09
C VAL A 4 -1.48 -12.01 -2.42
N VAL A 5 -1.80 -12.96 -3.31
CA VAL A 5 -3.17 -13.21 -3.73
C VAL A 5 -3.51 -14.66 -3.43
N PRO A 6 -4.52 -14.94 -2.58
CA PRO A 6 -4.88 -16.32 -2.25
C PRO A 6 -5.63 -17.00 -3.41
N ASN A 7 -5.60 -18.33 -3.39
CA ASN A 7 -6.38 -19.20 -4.27
C ASN A 7 -7.84 -19.20 -3.81
N CYS A 8 -8.80 -19.39 -4.71
CA CYS A 8 -10.20 -19.54 -4.30
C CYS A 8 -10.44 -20.97 -3.81
N ASP A 9 -10.84 -21.12 -2.56
CA ASP A 9 -11.12 -22.45 -1.98
C ASP A 9 -12.35 -23.14 -2.59
N ASN A 10 -13.26 -22.35 -3.21
CA ASN A 10 -14.50 -22.88 -3.79
C ASN A 10 -14.34 -23.34 -5.26
N CYS A 11 -13.59 -22.60 -6.09
CA CYS A 11 -13.39 -22.96 -7.49
C CYS A 11 -11.98 -23.51 -7.80
N GLY A 12 -11.08 -23.53 -6.81
CA GLY A 12 -9.70 -24.01 -6.95
C GLY A 12 -8.78 -23.10 -7.77
N HIS A 13 -9.29 -21.98 -8.29
CA HIS A 13 -8.49 -21.13 -9.17
C HIS A 13 -7.38 -20.40 -8.39
N GLU A 14 -6.15 -20.48 -8.90
CA GLU A 14 -4.98 -19.95 -8.22
C GLU A 14 -4.90 -18.41 -8.30
N LYS A 15 -4.44 -17.78 -7.23
CA LYS A 15 -4.12 -16.33 -7.16
C LYS A 15 -5.20 -15.44 -7.78
N CYS A 16 -6.46 -15.72 -7.48
CA CYS A 16 -7.60 -15.04 -8.09
C CYS A 16 -8.38 -14.13 -7.14
N MET A 17 -8.27 -14.34 -5.82
CA MET A 17 -9.01 -13.57 -4.84
C MET A 17 -8.46 -12.14 -4.72
N ARG A 18 -9.24 -11.14 -5.14
CA ARG A 18 -8.87 -9.71 -5.01
C ARG A 18 -9.59 -9.10 -3.80
N PRO A 19 -8.98 -8.13 -3.10
CA PRO A 19 -9.67 -7.41 -2.03
C PRO A 19 -10.85 -6.63 -2.61
N VAL A 20 -11.94 -6.51 -1.85
CA VAL A 20 -13.04 -5.62 -2.21
C VAL A 20 -12.60 -4.18 -1.97
N ILE A 21 -12.77 -3.36 -2.99
CA ILE A 21 -12.27 -1.98 -3.03
C ILE A 21 -13.47 -1.04 -3.10
N ALA A 22 -13.58 -0.12 -2.15
CA ALA A 22 -14.56 0.95 -2.24
C ALA A 22 -14.34 1.78 -3.52
N ALA A 23 -15.44 2.13 -4.20
CA ALA A 23 -15.42 2.99 -5.38
C ALA A 23 -14.97 4.42 -5.01
N GLU A 24 -15.45 4.92 -3.88
CA GLU A 24 -15.04 6.18 -3.28
C GLU A 24 -13.64 6.04 -2.66
N LYS A 25 -12.70 6.90 -3.08
CA LYS A 25 -11.29 6.81 -2.64
C LYS A 25 -11.10 7.06 -1.14
N GLU A 26 -11.98 7.86 -0.55
CA GLU A 26 -12.04 8.21 0.88
C GLU A 26 -12.39 7.01 1.76
N ARG A 27 -13.20 6.10 1.22
CA ARG A 27 -13.66 4.90 1.94
C ARG A 27 -12.71 3.71 1.81
N ILE A 28 -11.57 3.89 1.15
CA ILE A 28 -10.59 2.81 1.02
C ILE A 28 -9.98 2.52 2.40
N ASN A 29 -10.14 1.28 2.86
CA ASN A 29 -9.44 0.80 4.04
C ASN A 29 -7.97 0.49 3.68
N TRP A 30 -7.10 1.49 3.82
CA TRP A 30 -5.68 1.39 3.51
C TRP A 30 -4.93 0.41 4.40
N LEU A 31 -5.32 0.33 5.68
CA LEU A 31 -4.73 -0.60 6.65
C LEU A 31 -4.99 -2.06 6.26
N PHE A 32 -6.22 -2.39 5.86
CA PHE A 32 -6.57 -3.73 5.40
C PHE A 32 -5.72 -4.16 4.19
N LEU A 33 -5.49 -3.25 3.25
CA LEU A 33 -4.66 -3.53 2.08
C LEU A 33 -3.19 -3.77 2.45
N LEU A 34 -2.68 -3.02 3.43
CA LEU A 34 -1.33 -3.19 3.96
C LEU A 34 -1.16 -4.56 4.61
N LEU A 35 -2.01 -4.89 5.58
CA LEU A 35 -1.94 -6.14 6.34
C LEU A 35 -2.18 -7.36 5.44
N GLY A 36 -3.11 -7.24 4.49
CA GLY A 36 -3.38 -8.28 3.50
C GLY A 36 -2.29 -8.42 2.42
N LYS A 37 -1.23 -7.59 2.44
CA LYS A 37 -0.19 -7.54 1.39
C LYS A 37 -0.79 -7.38 -0.01
N THR A 38 -1.88 -6.61 -0.13
CA THR A 38 -2.62 -6.38 -1.39
C THR A 38 -2.47 -4.95 -1.92
N LEU A 39 -1.70 -4.08 -1.26
CA LEU A 39 -1.40 -2.72 -1.71
C LEU A 39 -0.94 -2.65 -3.17
N GLY A 40 -0.13 -3.62 -3.62
CA GLY A 40 0.36 -3.69 -5.00
C GLY A 40 -0.73 -3.88 -6.07
N LEU A 41 -1.93 -4.33 -5.67
CA LEU A 41 -3.08 -4.46 -6.55
C LEU A 41 -3.80 -3.14 -6.82
N ARG A 42 -3.43 -2.04 -6.13
CA ARG A 42 -4.11 -0.75 -6.32
C ARG A 42 -3.75 -0.05 -7.61
N MET A 43 -4.73 0.72 -8.09
CA MET A 43 -4.57 1.62 -9.23
C MET A 43 -3.71 2.82 -8.83
N LEU A 44 -2.91 3.31 -9.80
CA LEU A 44 -2.02 4.45 -9.59
C LEU A 44 -2.76 5.68 -9.05
N ASP A 45 -3.98 5.94 -9.52
CA ASP A 45 -4.77 7.10 -9.09
C ASP A 45 -5.22 7.01 -7.64
N GLN A 46 -5.47 5.81 -7.13
CA GLN A 46 -5.79 5.61 -5.71
C GLN A 46 -4.56 5.87 -4.84
N LEU A 47 -3.39 5.36 -5.26
CA LEU A 47 -2.13 5.60 -4.56
C LEU A 47 -1.76 7.10 -4.56
N LYS A 48 -1.93 7.79 -5.69
CA LYS A 48 -1.73 9.24 -5.79
C LYS A 48 -2.70 10.02 -4.90
N TYR A 49 -3.95 9.57 -4.81
CA TYR A 49 -4.93 10.15 -3.90
C TYR A 49 -4.49 10.03 -2.44
N PHE A 50 -4.04 8.85 -2.01
CA PHE A 50 -3.50 8.67 -0.65
C PHE A 50 -2.33 9.61 -0.38
N CYS A 51 -1.31 9.63 -1.25
CA CYS A 51 -0.15 10.51 -1.07
C CYS A 51 -0.52 11.99 -1.01
N ALA A 52 -1.57 12.42 -1.72
CA ALA A 52 -2.06 13.79 -1.64
C ALA A 52 -2.61 14.14 -0.24
N HIS A 53 -3.24 13.18 0.45
CA HIS A 53 -3.85 13.36 1.76
C HIS A 53 -2.87 13.15 2.93
N THR A 54 -1.72 12.54 2.67
CA THR A 54 -0.64 12.34 3.66
C THR A 54 0.57 13.24 3.41
N ASN A 55 0.43 14.23 2.52
CA ASN A 55 1.49 15.18 2.16
C ASN A 55 2.78 14.52 1.64
N ARG A 56 2.66 13.36 0.98
CA ARG A 56 3.78 12.65 0.34
C ARG A 56 3.93 13.08 -1.12
N HIS A 57 5.17 13.08 -1.62
CA HIS A 57 5.45 13.48 -3.00
C HIS A 57 4.74 12.59 -4.02
N ARG A 58 3.98 13.20 -4.93
CA ARG A 58 3.25 12.52 -6.00
C ARG A 58 4.17 12.31 -7.20
N THR A 59 4.79 11.14 -7.29
CA THR A 59 5.58 10.77 -8.50
C THR A 59 4.67 10.15 -9.58
N GLY A 60 5.12 10.14 -10.83
CA GLY A 60 4.44 9.43 -11.92
C GLY A 60 4.61 7.91 -11.88
N ALA A 61 5.69 7.42 -11.26
CA ALA A 61 6.08 6.01 -11.27
C ALA A 61 5.34 5.22 -10.19
N LYS A 62 4.61 4.17 -10.60
CA LYS A 62 3.71 3.41 -9.70
C LYS A 62 4.45 2.75 -8.54
N ASP A 63 5.61 2.16 -8.81
CA ASP A 63 6.50 1.53 -7.83
C ASP A 63 6.93 2.52 -6.73
N ARG A 64 7.30 3.74 -7.09
CA ARG A 64 7.70 4.79 -6.14
C ARG A 64 6.53 5.26 -5.29
N VAL A 65 5.37 5.52 -5.90
CA VAL A 65 4.17 5.94 -5.15
C VAL A 65 3.69 4.82 -4.22
N LEU A 66 3.77 3.56 -4.67
CA LEU A 66 3.45 2.39 -3.86
C LEU A 66 4.36 2.28 -2.64
N PHE A 67 5.68 2.49 -2.81
CA PHE A 67 6.63 2.47 -1.70
C PHE A 67 6.36 3.60 -0.70
N SER A 68 6.16 4.84 -1.17
CA SER A 68 5.80 5.95 -0.29
C SER A 68 4.49 5.72 0.47
N THR A 69 3.50 5.08 -0.17
CA THR A 69 2.23 4.69 0.48
C THR A 69 2.47 3.67 1.59
N TYR A 70 3.28 2.63 1.32
CA TYR A 70 3.65 1.64 2.32
C TYR A 70 4.36 2.28 3.52
N GLU A 71 5.37 3.10 3.23
CA GLU A 71 6.20 3.72 4.26
C GLU A 71 5.36 4.62 5.18
N GLU A 72 4.46 5.39 4.58
CA GLU A 72 3.54 6.25 5.30
C GLU A 72 2.54 5.45 6.16
N LEU A 73 1.97 4.37 5.64
CA LEU A 73 1.06 3.52 6.43
C LEU A 73 1.79 2.84 7.60
N CYS A 74 3.04 2.42 7.40
CA CYS A 74 3.87 1.90 8.49
C CYS A 74 4.15 2.96 9.55
N ASN A 75 4.47 4.20 9.16
CA ASN A 75 4.67 5.30 10.10
C ASN A 75 3.38 5.68 10.85
N GLN A 76 2.21 5.59 10.21
CA GLN A 76 0.91 5.82 10.86
C GLN A 76 0.57 4.73 11.90
N LEU A 77 0.97 3.47 11.65
CA LEU A 77 0.74 2.36 12.58
C LEU A 77 1.74 2.32 13.73
N ALA A 78 3.00 2.56 13.43
CA ALA A 78 4.11 2.51 14.37
C ALA A 78 5.06 3.66 14.04
N PRO A 79 4.85 4.84 14.65
CA PRO A 79 5.71 6.00 14.43
C PRO A 79 7.17 5.64 14.69
N GLY A 80 8.02 5.89 13.70
CA GLY A 80 9.46 5.63 13.79
C GLY A 80 9.93 4.25 13.33
N LEU A 81 9.01 3.34 12.97
CA LEU A 81 9.34 1.98 12.52
C LEU A 81 10.33 1.95 11.36
N ILE A 82 10.22 2.89 10.41
CA ILE A 82 11.07 2.93 9.22
C ILE A 82 12.23 3.93 9.38
N THR A 83 12.06 4.98 10.20
CA THR A 83 13.08 6.03 10.38
C THR A 83 14.31 5.56 11.16
N CYS A 84 14.26 4.40 11.85
CA CYS A 84 15.44 3.82 12.49
C CYS A 84 16.51 3.34 11.47
N HIS A 85 16.16 3.15 10.19
CA HIS A 85 17.14 2.74 9.16
C HIS A 85 17.93 3.89 8.53
N ASP A 86 17.47 5.15 8.65
CA ASP A 86 18.12 6.30 8.00
C ASP A 86 19.10 7.05 8.91
N GLN A 87 19.02 6.92 10.24
CA GLN A 87 19.99 7.59 11.13
C GLN A 87 21.40 6.98 11.07
N SER A 88 21.56 5.77 10.53
CA SER A 88 22.86 5.11 10.33
C SER A 88 23.56 5.48 9.02
N ARG A 89 22.94 6.29 8.14
CA ARG A 89 23.51 6.71 6.84
C ARG A 89 23.97 8.17 6.81
N MET A 90 23.93 8.87 7.94
CA MET A 90 24.48 10.23 8.13
C MET A 90 25.62 10.28 9.16
N ARG A 91 26.42 9.21 9.27
CA ARG A 91 27.73 9.25 9.93
C ARG A 91 28.79 8.66 9.02
#